data_AF-A0A7S0MY26-F1
#
_entry.id   AF-A0A7S0MY26-F1
#
_cell.length_a   1.000
_cell.length_b   1.000
_cell.length_c   1.000
_cell.angle_alpha   90.00
_cell.angle_beta   90.00
_cell.angle_gamma   90.00
#
_symmetry.space_group_name_H-M   'P 1'
#
loop_
_entity.id
_entity.type
_entity.pdbx_description
1 polymer ?
#
loop_
_entity_poly.entity_id
_entity_poly.type
_entity_poly.pdbx_seq_one_letter_code
_entity_poly.pdbx_strand_id
1 'polypeptide(L)'
;MSESEDVVVPKVSPTPEKKEKKQAPVDPFDASDFNSVEFVNRIFPNEQSLAGLDPLIQNLRVRIRRVDNEILVAVRQQSTSGHRAQQDLDNAKRAIQDLFARIRDIQGKAEQSELMVQEICRDIKKLDYAKKNLTATITALRRLSMLMSAVEQLEQMASRRMYREAANMLEAVNQLASHFDGFKAIPRICEMRAKIGTIRLMLRSSIFKDFEGLAALDTERDCSVEMAELSGACAAVDALDPYVRDELLGDICNKEMTAYTQVFSQTGEMSRLDRTERRYAWFKRQLRAKEEVWQLFPPSWRVPKMLCMYFCKITRAHLSMILDSSSEKEQGEGAVRVLLEALHKTLEFEQDLEERFG
;
A
#
# COMPACT_ATOMS: atom_id res chain seq x y z
N MET A 1 -21.21 -23.64 13.25
CA MET A 1 -21.37 -24.61 14.34
C MET A 1 -21.67 -23.82 15.60
N SER A 2 -22.94 -23.57 15.80
CA SER A 2 -23.52 -22.88 16.94
C SER A 2 -24.91 -23.49 17.07
N GLU A 3 -24.99 -24.57 17.84
CA GLU A 3 -26.24 -25.18 18.27
C GLU A 3 -27.06 -24.08 18.95
N SER A 4 -28.19 -23.79 18.32
CA SER A 4 -29.21 -22.89 18.82
C SER A 4 -30.20 -23.79 19.57
N GLU A 5 -30.01 -23.96 20.88
CA GLU A 5 -30.98 -24.70 21.68
C GLU A 5 -32.26 -23.87 21.83
N ASP A 6 -33.36 -24.52 21.44
CA ASP A 6 -34.71 -24.00 21.37
C ASP A 6 -35.22 -23.46 22.70
N VAL A 7 -35.72 -22.22 22.64
CA VAL A 7 -36.59 -21.63 23.66
C VAL A 7 -37.96 -22.29 23.55
N VAL A 8 -38.18 -23.37 24.30
CA VAL A 8 -39.50 -23.97 24.46
C VAL A 8 -40.24 -23.27 25.59
N VAL A 9 -41.13 -22.35 25.21
CA VAL A 9 -42.13 -21.72 26.07
C VAL A 9 -43.12 -22.79 26.57
N PRO A 10 -43.40 -22.94 27.88
CA PRO A 10 -44.41 -23.88 28.34
C PRO A 10 -45.82 -23.32 28.05
N LYS A 11 -46.54 -24.01 27.16
CA LYS A 11 -47.97 -23.83 26.90
C LYS A 11 -48.78 -24.09 28.18
N VAL A 12 -49.59 -23.10 28.53
CA VAL A 12 -50.56 -23.14 29.62
C VAL A 12 -51.81 -23.92 29.18
N SER A 13 -52.26 -24.82 30.06
CA SER A 13 -53.54 -25.56 30.10
C SER A 13 -53.71 -26.78 29.19
N PRO A 14 -54.06 -27.92 29.81
CA PRO A 14 -55.34 -28.53 29.50
C PRO A 14 -56.19 -28.75 30.77
N THR A 15 -57.44 -28.28 30.67
CA THR A 15 -58.68 -28.86 31.19
C THR A 15 -58.56 -29.95 32.27
N PRO A 16 -59.09 -29.75 33.49
CA PRO A 16 -59.23 -30.83 34.44
C PRO A 16 -60.31 -31.79 33.92
N GLU A 17 -59.90 -33.02 33.63
CA GLU A 17 -60.81 -34.16 33.45
C GLU A 17 -61.77 -34.23 34.64
N LYS A 18 -63.06 -33.99 34.38
CA LYS A 18 -64.14 -34.31 35.30
C LYS A 18 -64.19 -35.83 35.44
N LYS A 19 -63.42 -36.38 36.38
CA LYS A 19 -63.71 -37.71 36.94
C LYS A 19 -65.09 -37.63 37.57
N GLU A 20 -66.06 -38.30 36.94
CA GLU A 20 -67.35 -38.61 37.54
C GLU A 20 -67.10 -39.31 38.88
N LYS A 21 -67.13 -38.54 39.96
CA LYS A 21 -67.33 -39.08 41.29
C LYS A 21 -68.74 -39.64 41.28
N LYS A 22 -68.88 -40.97 41.19
CA LYS A 22 -70.08 -41.67 41.68
C LYS A 22 -70.39 -41.05 43.04
N GLN A 23 -71.45 -40.25 43.11
CA GLN A 23 -71.91 -39.66 44.37
C GLN A 23 -72.22 -40.85 45.27
N ALA A 24 -71.36 -41.04 46.28
CA ALA A 24 -71.73 -41.83 47.45
C ALA A 24 -73.10 -41.29 47.91
N PRO A 25 -74.03 -42.16 48.37
CA PRO A 25 -75.35 -41.72 48.80
C PRO A 25 -75.17 -40.52 49.71
N VAL A 26 -75.74 -39.38 49.31
CA VAL A 26 -75.59 -38.09 50.00
C VAL A 26 -75.91 -38.37 51.46
N ASP A 27 -74.90 -38.23 52.32
CA ASP A 27 -75.09 -38.39 53.74
C ASP A 27 -76.16 -37.36 54.11
N PRO A 28 -77.32 -37.75 54.67
CA PRO A 28 -78.35 -36.79 55.06
C PRO A 28 -77.79 -35.66 55.94
N PHE A 29 -76.67 -35.92 56.65
CA PHE A 29 -75.96 -34.95 57.46
C PHE A 29 -75.10 -33.93 56.69
N ASP A 30 -74.83 -34.13 55.39
CA ASP A 30 -74.08 -33.21 54.53
C ASP A 30 -75.00 -32.18 53.81
N ALA A 31 -76.32 -32.30 53.97
CA ALA A 31 -77.31 -31.39 53.39
C ALA A 31 -77.40 -30.07 54.17
N SER A 32 -77.39 -28.94 53.46
CA SER A 32 -77.44 -27.59 54.07
C SER A 32 -78.76 -27.27 54.79
N ASP A 33 -79.80 -28.04 54.53
CA ASP A 33 -81.18 -27.91 55.02
C ASP A 33 -81.60 -29.07 55.94
N PHE A 34 -80.63 -29.75 56.56
CA PHE A 34 -80.88 -30.91 57.42
C PHE A 34 -81.93 -30.62 58.52
N ASN A 35 -83.08 -31.30 58.41
CA ASN A 35 -84.16 -31.24 59.38
C ASN A 35 -84.08 -32.44 60.34
N SER A 36 -83.64 -32.19 61.57
CA SER A 36 -83.45 -33.21 62.60
C SER A 36 -84.76 -33.92 62.99
N VAL A 37 -85.89 -33.22 62.97
CA VAL A 37 -87.20 -33.77 63.37
C VAL A 37 -87.74 -34.71 62.29
N GLU A 38 -87.63 -34.31 61.02
CA GLU A 38 -88.05 -35.13 59.88
C GLU A 38 -87.18 -36.39 59.72
N PHE A 39 -85.87 -36.26 59.97
CA PHE A 39 -84.94 -37.37 59.97
C PHE A 39 -85.24 -38.41 61.07
N VAL A 40 -85.52 -37.94 62.30
CA VAL A 40 -85.89 -38.81 63.43
C VAL A 40 -87.21 -39.52 63.16
N ASN A 41 -88.23 -38.79 62.66
CA ASN A 41 -89.54 -39.36 62.33
C ASN A 41 -89.48 -40.38 61.17
N ARG A 42 -88.53 -40.22 60.23
CA ARG A 42 -88.30 -41.18 59.13
C ARG A 42 -87.62 -42.47 59.61
N ILE A 43 -86.75 -42.39 60.61
CA ILE A 43 -85.98 -43.54 61.12
C ILE A 43 -86.77 -44.29 62.22
N PHE A 44 -87.61 -43.59 62.98
CA PHE A 44 -88.45 -44.15 64.04
C PHE A 44 -89.94 -43.83 63.85
N PRO A 45 -90.61 -44.40 62.84
CA PRO A 45 -92.01 -44.09 62.53
C PRO A 45 -93.06 -44.70 63.49
N ASN A 46 -92.68 -45.70 64.31
CA ASN A 46 -93.56 -46.40 65.23
C ASN A 46 -92.82 -46.86 66.50
N GLU A 47 -93.57 -47.12 67.60
CA GLU A 47 -93.00 -47.41 68.93
C GLU A 47 -92.08 -48.64 68.98
N GLN A 48 -92.31 -49.63 68.11
CA GLN A 48 -91.43 -50.81 68.00
C GLN A 48 -90.04 -50.49 67.42
N SER A 49 -89.92 -49.42 66.61
CA SER A 49 -88.63 -49.00 66.03
C SER A 49 -87.69 -48.38 67.07
N LEU A 50 -88.22 -47.89 68.20
CA LEU A 50 -87.43 -47.27 69.28
C LEU A 50 -86.44 -48.23 69.93
N ALA A 51 -86.61 -49.55 69.77
CA ALA A 51 -85.64 -50.55 70.23
C ALA A 51 -84.25 -50.40 69.56
N GLY A 52 -84.17 -49.77 68.38
CA GLY A 52 -82.93 -49.49 67.66
C GLY A 52 -82.26 -48.15 68.00
N LEU A 53 -82.81 -47.39 68.97
CA LEU A 53 -82.35 -46.05 69.31
C LEU A 53 -80.95 -46.05 69.93
N ASP A 54 -80.69 -46.92 70.91
CA ASP A 54 -79.38 -46.99 71.57
C ASP A 54 -78.24 -47.39 70.62
N PRO A 55 -78.39 -48.41 69.75
CA PRO A 55 -77.41 -48.71 68.70
C PRO A 55 -77.16 -47.54 67.74
N LEU A 56 -78.20 -46.80 67.34
CA LEU A 56 -78.07 -45.64 66.46
C LEU A 56 -77.33 -44.48 67.14
N ILE A 57 -77.68 -44.17 68.39
CA ILE A 57 -76.97 -43.16 69.20
C ILE A 57 -75.50 -43.54 69.34
N GLN A 58 -75.20 -44.82 69.55
CA GLN A 58 -73.82 -45.30 69.66
C GLN A 58 -73.07 -45.17 68.33
N ASN A 59 -73.73 -45.47 67.20
CA ASN A 59 -73.15 -45.29 65.87
C ASN A 59 -72.87 -43.81 65.56
N LEU A 60 -73.82 -42.92 65.86
CA LEU A 60 -73.65 -41.47 65.71
C LEU A 60 -72.54 -40.94 66.61
N ARG A 61 -72.43 -41.41 67.86
CA ARG A 61 -71.32 -41.06 68.75
C ARG A 61 -69.96 -41.51 68.20
N VAL A 62 -69.89 -42.71 67.62
CA VAL A 62 -68.66 -43.19 66.95
C VAL A 62 -68.36 -42.34 65.71
N ARG A 63 -69.38 -41.96 64.94
CA ARG A 63 -69.24 -41.12 63.75
C ARG A 63 -68.76 -39.72 64.09
N ILE A 64 -69.34 -39.08 65.12
CA ILE A 64 -68.90 -37.78 65.65
C ILE A 64 -67.43 -37.86 66.05
N ARG A 65 -67.04 -38.86 66.84
CA ARG A 65 -65.62 -39.06 67.22
C ARG A 65 -64.70 -39.27 66.02
N ARG A 66 -65.18 -39.93 64.96
CA ARG A 66 -64.41 -40.15 63.74
C ARG A 66 -64.21 -38.84 62.99
N VAL A 67 -65.28 -38.09 62.78
CA VAL A 67 -65.26 -36.78 62.11
C VAL A 67 -64.41 -35.78 62.90
N ASP A 68 -64.52 -35.74 64.23
CA ASP A 68 -63.68 -34.89 65.07
C ASP A 68 -62.19 -35.24 64.93
N ASN A 69 -61.84 -36.52 64.85
CA ASN A 69 -60.45 -36.93 64.60
C ASN A 69 -60.00 -36.55 63.18
N GLU A 70 -60.84 -36.73 62.17
CA GLU A 70 -60.55 -36.32 60.78
C GLU A 70 -60.34 -34.79 60.69
N ILE A 71 -61.19 -33.99 61.34
CA ILE A 71 -61.07 -32.53 61.43
C ILE A 71 -59.76 -32.15 62.14
N LEU A 72 -59.46 -32.77 63.29
CA LEU A 72 -58.23 -32.50 64.03
C LEU A 72 -56.97 -32.79 63.21
N VAL A 73 -56.96 -33.91 62.47
CA VAL A 73 -55.86 -34.26 61.57
C VAL A 73 -55.75 -33.24 60.43
N ALA A 74 -56.87 -32.90 59.77
CA ALA A 74 -56.89 -31.95 58.67
C ALA A 74 -56.44 -30.55 59.10
N VAL A 75 -56.88 -30.05 60.26
CA VAL A 75 -56.49 -28.73 60.80
C VAL A 75 -54.99 -28.71 61.13
N ARG A 76 -54.45 -29.77 61.74
CA ARG A 76 -53.00 -29.88 62.01
C ARG A 76 -52.20 -29.95 60.71
N GLN A 77 -52.68 -30.70 59.72
CA GLN A 77 -52.00 -30.83 58.43
C GLN A 77 -52.02 -29.50 57.66
N GLN A 78 -53.14 -28.76 57.67
CA GLN A 78 -53.26 -27.44 57.06
C GLN A 78 -52.36 -26.39 57.74
N SER A 79 -52.28 -26.41 59.07
CA SER A 79 -51.38 -25.52 59.83
C SER A 79 -49.91 -25.81 59.51
N THR A 80 -49.52 -27.08 59.48
CA THR A 80 -48.15 -27.49 59.15
C THR A 80 -47.78 -27.24 57.69
N SER A 81 -48.69 -27.46 56.74
CA SER A 81 -48.47 -27.14 55.32
C SER A 81 -48.41 -25.63 55.07
N GLY A 82 -49.23 -24.83 55.76
CA GLY A 82 -49.19 -23.38 55.70
C GLY A 82 -47.85 -22.82 56.21
N HIS A 83 -47.36 -23.31 57.34
CA HIS A 83 -46.04 -22.91 57.85
C HIS A 83 -44.89 -23.31 56.91
N ARG A 84 -44.93 -24.51 56.31
CA ARG A 84 -43.92 -24.94 55.34
C ARG A 84 -43.94 -24.09 54.06
N ALA A 85 -45.12 -23.82 53.51
CA ALA A 85 -45.25 -22.98 52.32
C ALA A 85 -44.75 -21.54 52.57
N GLN A 86 -45.02 -20.99 53.76
CA GLN A 86 -44.51 -19.68 54.15
C GLN A 86 -42.97 -19.70 54.27
N GLN A 87 -42.42 -20.74 54.89
CA GLN A 87 -40.97 -20.92 55.05
C GLN A 87 -40.26 -21.07 53.69
N ASP A 88 -40.84 -21.82 52.76
CA ASP A 88 -40.30 -22.00 51.41
C ASP A 88 -40.34 -20.68 50.62
N LEU A 89 -41.42 -19.89 50.76
CA LEU A 89 -41.52 -18.55 50.19
C LEU A 89 -40.45 -17.60 50.75
N ASP A 90 -40.22 -17.61 52.06
CA ASP A 90 -39.20 -16.78 52.69
C ASP A 90 -37.79 -17.20 52.27
N ASN A 91 -37.54 -18.51 52.14
CA ASN A 91 -36.28 -19.03 51.61
C ASN A 91 -36.05 -18.63 50.15
N ALA A 92 -37.07 -18.73 49.30
CA ALA A 92 -37.00 -18.28 47.90
C ALA A 92 -36.73 -16.77 47.80
N LYS A 93 -37.40 -15.95 48.62
CA LYS A 93 -37.15 -14.50 48.68
C LYS A 93 -35.71 -14.18 49.07
N ARG A 94 -35.14 -14.87 50.07
CA ARG A 94 -33.73 -14.71 50.45
C ARG A 94 -32.79 -15.11 49.32
N ALA A 95 -33.03 -16.25 48.67
CA ALA A 95 -32.22 -16.70 47.54
C ALA A 95 -32.24 -15.71 46.36
N ILE A 96 -33.40 -15.10 46.09
CA ILE A 96 -33.54 -14.06 45.07
C ILE A 96 -32.75 -12.80 45.46
N GLN A 97 -32.82 -12.37 46.72
CA GLN A 97 -32.03 -11.23 47.21
C GLN A 97 -30.53 -11.48 47.10
N ASP A 98 -30.07 -12.69 47.46
CA ASP A 98 -28.67 -13.10 47.30
C ASP A 98 -28.26 -13.13 45.83
N LEU A 99 -29.13 -13.60 44.93
CA LEU A 99 -28.87 -13.59 43.50
C LEU A 99 -28.72 -12.16 42.96
N PHE A 100 -29.60 -11.24 43.34
CA PHE A 100 -29.47 -9.83 42.95
C PHE A 100 -28.20 -9.19 43.49
N ALA A 101 -27.79 -9.52 44.71
CA ALA A 101 -26.51 -9.08 45.26
C ALA A 101 -25.34 -9.61 44.41
N ARG A 102 -25.33 -10.91 44.10
CA ARG A 102 -24.30 -11.52 43.24
C ARG A 102 -24.26 -10.93 41.83
N ILE A 103 -25.41 -10.65 41.22
CA ILE A 103 -25.49 -10.02 39.90
C ILE A 103 -24.88 -8.62 39.94
N ARG A 104 -25.21 -7.81 40.96
CA ARG A 104 -24.61 -6.48 41.13
C ARG A 104 -23.10 -6.55 41.33
N ASP A 105 -22.61 -7.50 42.12
CA ASP A 105 -21.18 -7.71 42.31
C ASP A 105 -20.48 -8.11 41.00
N ILE A 106 -21.09 -8.99 40.20
CA ILE A 106 -20.57 -9.38 38.89
C ILE A 106 -20.56 -8.19 37.94
N GLN A 107 -21.62 -7.37 37.91
CA GLN A 107 -21.69 -6.16 37.09
C GLN A 107 -20.60 -5.16 37.47
N GLY A 108 -20.40 -4.89 38.77
CA GLY A 108 -19.34 -4.01 39.24
C GLY A 108 -17.95 -4.53 38.90
N LYS A 109 -17.70 -5.84 39.04
CA LYS A 109 -16.44 -6.47 38.62
C LYS A 109 -16.23 -6.42 37.11
N ALA A 110 -17.30 -6.56 36.32
CA ALA A 110 -17.25 -6.50 34.87
C ALA A 110 -16.90 -5.08 34.39
N GLU A 111 -17.51 -4.05 34.98
CA GLU A 111 -17.19 -2.64 34.70
C GLU A 111 -15.74 -2.30 35.07
N GLN A 112 -15.28 -2.74 36.25
CA GLN A 112 -13.87 -2.59 36.64
C GLN A 112 -12.93 -3.32 35.67
N SER A 113 -13.30 -4.53 35.23
CA SER A 113 -12.52 -5.30 34.26
C SER A 113 -12.48 -4.60 32.89
N GLU A 114 -13.57 -4.00 32.45
CA GLU A 114 -13.64 -3.23 31.21
C GLU A 114 -12.69 -2.02 31.27
N LEU A 115 -12.77 -1.22 32.34
CA LEU A 115 -11.89 -0.06 32.53
C LEU A 115 -10.41 -0.47 32.54
N MET A 116 -10.07 -1.56 33.24
CA MET A 116 -8.72 -2.10 33.27
C MET A 116 -8.25 -2.51 31.86
N VAL A 117 -9.08 -3.21 31.09
CA VAL A 117 -8.74 -3.62 29.72
C VAL A 117 -8.58 -2.40 28.79
N GLN A 118 -9.45 -1.39 28.90
CA GLN A 118 -9.33 -0.16 28.13
C GLN A 118 -8.00 0.56 28.40
N GLU A 119 -7.58 0.63 29.66
CA GLU A 119 -6.28 1.20 30.04
C GLU A 119 -5.10 0.41 29.45
N ILE A 120 -5.15 -0.93 29.55
CA ILE A 120 -4.15 -1.81 28.94
C ILE A 120 -4.07 -1.58 27.43
N CYS A 121 -5.20 -1.54 26.72
CA CYS A 121 -5.24 -1.30 25.28
C CYS A 121 -4.69 0.09 24.90
N ARG A 122 -4.95 1.12 25.71
CA ARG A 122 -4.40 2.46 25.52
C ARG A 122 -2.87 2.45 25.60
N ASP A 123 -2.32 1.75 26.58
CA ASP A 123 -0.86 1.69 26.77
C ASP A 123 -0.18 0.80 25.73
N ILE A 124 -0.81 -0.30 25.30
CA ILE A 124 -0.37 -1.09 24.13
C ILE A 124 -0.30 -0.21 22.89
N LYS A 125 -1.30 0.65 22.67
CA LYS A 125 -1.32 1.57 21.52
C LYS A 125 -0.19 2.59 21.59
N LYS A 126 0.10 3.16 22.76
CA LYS A 126 1.27 4.04 22.96
C LYS A 126 2.59 3.32 22.66
N LEU A 127 2.72 2.08 23.14
CA LEU A 127 3.90 1.25 22.87
C LEU A 127 4.05 0.96 21.37
N ASP A 128 2.96 0.69 20.66
CA ASP A 128 2.98 0.46 19.22
C ASP A 128 3.41 1.72 18.44
N TYR A 129 2.91 2.90 18.83
CA TYR A 129 3.40 4.17 18.26
C TYR A 129 4.89 4.38 18.53
N ALA A 130 5.35 4.12 19.76
CA ALA A 130 6.77 4.21 20.10
C ALA A 130 7.60 3.26 19.24
N LYS A 131 7.18 1.99 19.11
CA LYS A 131 7.84 0.98 18.28
C LYS A 131 7.91 1.42 16.82
N LYS A 132 6.81 1.92 16.25
CA LYS A 132 6.75 2.42 14.85
C LYS A 132 7.71 3.60 14.65
N ASN A 133 7.66 4.59 15.53
CA ASN A 133 8.52 5.77 15.45
C ASN A 133 10.01 5.43 15.62
N LEU A 134 10.32 4.52 16.54
CA LEU A 134 11.70 4.03 16.72
C LEU A 134 12.17 3.26 15.50
N THR A 135 11.35 2.36 14.95
CA THR A 135 11.69 1.58 13.74
C THR A 135 11.92 2.50 12.54
N ALA A 136 11.06 3.50 12.35
CA ALA A 136 11.20 4.51 11.31
C ALA A 136 12.51 5.30 11.48
N THR A 137 12.81 5.76 12.70
CA THR A 137 14.04 6.48 13.04
C THR A 137 15.28 5.63 12.78
N ILE A 138 15.30 4.38 13.22
CA ILE A 138 16.40 3.44 13.00
C ILE A 138 16.62 3.21 11.49
N THR A 139 15.54 3.03 10.74
CA THR A 139 15.61 2.82 9.29
C THR A 139 16.16 4.05 8.57
N ALA A 140 15.70 5.25 8.95
CA ALA A 140 16.19 6.51 8.39
C ALA A 140 17.68 6.73 8.69
N LEU A 141 18.12 6.48 9.93
CA LEU A 141 19.53 6.57 10.32
C LEU A 141 20.41 5.57 9.58
N ARG A 142 19.95 4.32 9.41
CA ARG A 142 20.68 3.31 8.64
C ARG A 142 20.82 3.69 7.17
N ARG A 143 19.75 4.20 6.55
CA ARG A 143 19.80 4.73 5.18
C ARG A 143 20.72 5.93 5.06
N LEU A 144 20.78 6.80 6.08
CA LEU A 144 21.67 7.95 6.09
C LEU A 144 23.13 7.50 6.18
N SER A 145 23.44 6.52 7.03
CA SER A 145 24.77 5.91 7.12
C SER A 145 25.17 5.27 5.79
N MET A 146 24.26 4.55 5.14
CA MET A 146 24.46 3.99 3.81
C MET A 146 24.73 5.07 2.76
N LEU A 147 23.96 6.17 2.76
CA LEU A 147 24.17 7.31 1.86
C LEU A 147 25.54 7.95 2.08
N MET A 148 25.97 8.15 3.33
CA MET A 148 27.28 8.73 3.63
C MET A 148 28.41 7.85 3.07
N SER A 149 28.36 6.54 3.32
CA SER A 149 29.35 5.60 2.80
C SER A 149 29.33 5.52 1.27
N ALA A 150 28.14 5.56 0.67
CA ALA A 150 27.95 5.56 -0.77
C ALA A 150 28.55 6.81 -1.44
N VAL A 151 28.36 7.99 -0.86
CA VAL A 151 28.95 9.24 -1.37
C VAL A 151 30.47 9.22 -1.26
N GLU A 152 31.01 8.70 -0.16
CA GLU A 152 32.46 8.60 0.06
C GLU A 152 33.11 7.60 -0.93
N GLN A 153 32.45 6.48 -1.21
CA GLN A 153 32.88 5.54 -2.27
C GLN A 153 32.79 6.18 -3.67
N LEU A 154 31.71 6.90 -3.96
CA LEU A 154 31.56 7.60 -5.24
C LEU A 154 32.66 8.65 -5.45
N GLU A 155 33.04 9.37 -4.40
CA GLU A 155 34.15 10.34 -4.43
C GLU A 155 35.50 9.66 -4.74
N GLN A 156 35.76 8.50 -4.13
CA GLN A 156 36.95 7.70 -4.41
C GLN A 156 36.95 7.15 -5.85
N MET A 157 35.82 6.66 -6.36
CA MET A 157 35.71 6.17 -7.73
C MET A 157 35.90 7.31 -8.75
N ALA A 158 35.31 8.47 -8.47
CA ALA A 158 35.42 9.66 -9.29
C ALA A 158 36.86 10.21 -9.34
N SER A 159 37.57 10.24 -8.20
CA SER A 159 38.97 10.67 -8.17
C SER A 159 39.92 9.70 -8.87
N ARG A 160 39.61 8.40 -8.87
CA ARG A 160 40.39 7.36 -9.59
C ARG A 160 39.99 7.19 -11.06
N ARG A 161 39.07 8.01 -11.58
CA ARG A 161 38.57 7.94 -12.97
C ARG A 161 37.92 6.60 -13.35
N MET A 162 37.37 5.86 -12.38
CA MET A 162 36.67 4.61 -12.63
C MET A 162 35.22 4.89 -13.08
N TYR A 163 35.05 5.43 -14.29
CA TYR A 163 33.78 6.01 -14.75
C TYR A 163 32.60 5.04 -14.74
N ARG A 164 32.82 3.78 -15.15
CA ARG A 164 31.75 2.76 -15.18
C ARG A 164 31.22 2.43 -13.78
N GLU A 165 32.12 2.30 -12.80
CA GLU A 165 31.74 2.05 -11.41
C GLU A 165 31.10 3.28 -10.79
N ALA A 166 31.65 4.47 -11.09
CA ALA A 166 31.08 5.74 -10.65
C ALA A 166 29.65 5.96 -11.19
N ALA A 167 29.35 5.54 -12.42
CA ALA A 167 28.00 5.60 -12.99
C ALA A 167 26.99 4.78 -12.18
N ASN A 168 27.31 3.51 -11.92
CA ASN A 168 26.47 2.62 -11.11
C ASN A 168 26.30 3.15 -9.68
N MET A 169 27.38 3.65 -9.09
CA MET A 169 27.37 4.19 -7.74
C MET A 169 26.57 5.50 -7.67
N LEU A 170 26.63 6.34 -8.71
CA LEU A 170 25.85 7.57 -8.81
C LEU A 170 24.35 7.27 -8.89
N GLU A 171 23.95 6.24 -9.62
CA GLU A 171 22.55 5.79 -9.66
C GLU A 171 22.06 5.33 -8.27
N ALA A 172 22.85 4.49 -7.59
CA ALA A 172 22.54 4.05 -6.23
C ALA A 172 22.44 5.23 -5.24
N VAL A 173 23.36 6.19 -5.33
CA VAL A 173 23.34 7.42 -4.52
C VAL A 173 22.11 8.27 -4.83
N ASN A 174 21.69 8.38 -6.10
CA ASN A 174 20.48 9.11 -6.49
C ASN A 174 19.22 8.45 -5.92
N GLN A 175 19.12 7.13 -5.99
CA GLN A 175 18.01 6.38 -5.39
C GLN A 175 17.97 6.59 -3.87
N LEU A 176 19.11 6.47 -3.18
CA LEU A 176 19.19 6.73 -1.74
C LEU A 176 18.85 8.19 -1.38
N ALA A 177 19.28 9.17 -2.17
CA ALA A 177 18.99 10.57 -1.93
C ALA A 177 17.48 10.88 -2.06
N SER A 178 16.77 10.20 -2.95
CA SER A 178 15.31 10.41 -3.15
C SER A 178 14.49 10.11 -1.87
N HIS A 179 14.89 9.09 -1.10
CA HIS A 179 14.26 8.78 0.20
C HIS A 179 14.39 9.92 1.22
N PHE A 180 15.31 10.87 1.00
CA PHE A 180 15.55 12.02 1.87
C PHE A 180 14.96 13.33 1.33
N ASP A 181 14.10 13.29 0.30
CA ASP A 181 13.54 14.51 -0.31
C ASP A 181 12.62 15.29 0.64
N GLY A 182 11.98 14.61 1.59
CA GLY A 182 11.20 15.25 2.67
C GLY A 182 12.05 15.84 3.80
N PHE A 183 13.36 15.54 3.86
CA PHE A 183 14.25 15.90 4.97
C PHE A 183 15.20 17.05 4.64
N LYS A 184 14.83 17.91 3.68
CA LYS A 184 15.65 19.05 3.20
C LYS A 184 16.00 20.09 4.26
N ALA A 185 15.30 20.13 5.40
CA ALA A 185 15.62 21.05 6.48
C ALA A 185 16.84 20.61 7.32
N ILE A 186 17.28 19.34 7.19
CA ILE A 186 18.34 18.79 8.03
C ILE A 186 19.72 19.17 7.46
N PRO A 187 20.57 19.89 8.20
CA PRO A 187 21.85 20.39 7.70
C PRO A 187 22.76 19.30 7.13
N ARG A 188 22.83 18.12 7.80
CA ARG A 188 23.68 17.01 7.37
C ARG A 188 23.25 16.42 6.02
N ILE A 189 21.95 16.40 5.72
CA ILE A 189 21.44 15.92 4.42
C ILE A 189 21.74 16.94 3.33
N CYS A 190 21.62 18.23 3.63
CA CYS A 190 22.03 19.31 2.72
C CYS A 190 23.52 19.22 2.39
N GLU A 191 24.38 18.99 3.39
CA GLU A 191 25.82 18.78 3.19
C GLU A 191 26.08 17.60 2.24
N MET A 192 25.41 16.46 2.45
CA MET A 192 25.55 15.29 1.58
C MET A 192 25.09 15.57 0.15
N ARG A 193 23.96 16.27 -0.04
CA ARG A 193 23.49 16.67 -1.37
C ARG A 193 24.44 17.65 -2.05
N ALA A 194 25.01 18.59 -1.30
CA ALA A 194 26.03 19.50 -1.82
C ALA A 194 27.27 18.73 -2.29
N LYS A 195 27.76 17.76 -1.49
CA LYS A 195 28.87 16.87 -1.90
C LYS A 195 28.56 16.08 -3.17
N ILE A 196 27.36 15.51 -3.29
CA ILE A 196 26.92 14.82 -4.51
C ILE A 196 26.98 15.78 -5.71
N GLY A 197 26.48 17.02 -5.55
CA GLY A 197 26.56 18.06 -6.59
C GLY A 197 28.01 18.38 -7.00
N THR A 198 28.91 18.55 -6.03
CA THR A 198 30.35 18.77 -6.29
C THR A 198 30.98 17.59 -7.03
N ILE A 199 30.68 16.35 -6.62
CA ILE A 199 31.20 15.15 -7.29
C ILE A 199 30.67 15.04 -8.73
N ARG A 200 29.40 15.37 -8.97
CA ARG A 200 28.84 15.42 -10.33
C ARG A 200 29.58 16.44 -11.21
N LEU A 201 29.87 17.63 -10.69
CA LEU A 201 30.65 18.64 -11.41
C LEU A 201 32.09 18.18 -11.67
N MET A 202 32.71 17.52 -10.70
CA MET A 202 34.05 16.96 -10.84
C MET A 202 34.09 15.86 -11.90
N LEU A 203 33.17 14.89 -11.84
CA LEU A 203 33.03 13.82 -12.84
C LEU A 203 32.84 14.42 -14.23
N ARG A 204 31.92 15.36 -14.36
CA ARG A 204 31.69 16.07 -15.62
C ARG A 204 32.97 16.74 -16.14
N SER A 205 33.69 17.49 -15.32
CA SER A 205 34.92 18.16 -15.76
C SER A 205 36.01 17.17 -16.18
N SER A 206 36.18 16.07 -15.44
CA SER A 206 37.14 15.02 -15.78
C SER A 206 36.78 14.33 -17.09
N ILE A 207 35.50 13.97 -17.26
CA ILE A 207 34.99 13.35 -18.50
C ILE A 207 35.23 14.28 -19.69
N PHE A 208 34.83 15.55 -19.59
CA PHE A 208 35.01 16.51 -20.68
C PHE A 208 36.49 16.60 -21.07
N LYS A 209 37.40 16.80 -20.10
CA LYS A 209 38.85 16.88 -20.35
C LYS A 209 39.41 15.62 -21.03
N ASP A 210 38.95 14.44 -20.63
CA ASP A 210 39.41 13.18 -21.21
C ASP A 210 38.90 13.02 -22.66
N PHE A 211 37.67 13.44 -22.95
CA PHE A 211 37.17 13.54 -24.33
C PHE A 211 37.90 14.61 -25.15
N GLU A 212 38.30 15.75 -24.56
CA GLU A 212 39.10 16.76 -25.27
C GLU A 212 40.49 16.24 -25.62
N GLY A 213 41.12 15.51 -24.69
CA GLY A 213 42.44 14.91 -24.88
C GLY A 213 42.44 13.90 -26.02
N LEU A 214 41.45 13.00 -26.06
CA LEU A 214 41.34 11.98 -27.11
C LEU A 214 41.01 12.56 -28.49
N ALA A 215 40.22 13.64 -28.57
CA ALA A 215 39.99 14.33 -29.84
C ALA A 215 41.26 14.96 -30.44
N ALA A 216 42.30 15.18 -29.62
CA ALA A 216 43.61 15.69 -30.04
C ALA A 216 44.61 14.57 -30.39
N LEU A 217 44.32 13.31 -30.06
CA LEU A 217 45.13 12.16 -30.48
C LEU A 217 44.70 11.68 -31.86
N ASP A 218 45.60 11.78 -32.84
CA ASP A 218 45.41 11.20 -34.17
C ASP A 218 45.28 9.66 -34.07
N THR A 219 44.35 9.13 -34.87
CA THR A 219 43.79 7.77 -34.96
C THR A 219 44.80 6.63 -35.26
N GLU A 220 46.10 6.81 -35.05
CA GLU A 220 47.15 5.87 -35.48
C GLU A 220 47.76 5.03 -34.35
N ARG A 221 47.26 5.10 -33.11
CA ARG A 221 47.81 4.32 -31.98
C ARG A 221 46.79 3.35 -31.38
N ASP A 222 47.26 2.13 -31.12
CA ASP A 222 46.53 1.05 -30.42
C ASP A 222 46.11 1.49 -29.00
N CYS A 223 44.91 2.06 -28.88
CA CYS A 223 44.38 2.61 -27.62
C CYS A 223 43.23 1.79 -27.03
N SER A 224 43.29 0.46 -27.07
CA SER A 224 42.18 -0.41 -26.62
C SER A 224 41.75 -0.20 -25.15
N VAL A 225 42.69 0.19 -24.27
CA VAL A 225 42.42 0.45 -22.84
C VAL A 225 41.71 1.78 -22.63
N GLU A 226 42.15 2.85 -23.32
CA GLU A 226 41.54 4.18 -23.24
C GLU A 226 40.11 4.16 -23.81
N MET A 227 39.85 3.32 -24.81
CA MET A 227 38.51 3.13 -25.39
C MET A 227 37.52 2.44 -24.44
N ALA A 228 37.99 1.49 -23.61
CA ALA A 228 37.15 0.84 -22.61
C ALA A 228 36.79 1.80 -21.45
N GLU A 229 37.74 2.63 -21.03
CA GLU A 229 37.51 3.68 -20.03
C GLU A 229 36.54 4.75 -20.56
N LEU A 230 36.63 5.09 -21.85
CA LEU A 230 35.73 6.04 -22.52
C LEU A 230 34.30 5.53 -22.67
N SER A 231 34.14 4.24 -22.95
CA SER A 231 32.82 3.60 -22.92
C SER A 231 32.20 3.68 -21.52
N GLY A 232 33.03 3.48 -20.47
CA GLY A 232 32.64 3.74 -19.08
C GLY A 232 32.27 5.20 -18.81
N ALA A 233 32.97 6.15 -19.43
CA ALA A 233 32.66 7.58 -19.35
C ALA A 233 31.30 7.92 -19.98
N CYS A 234 30.93 7.27 -21.09
CA CYS A 234 29.60 7.43 -21.69
C CYS A 234 28.49 6.98 -20.72
N ALA A 235 28.67 5.85 -20.04
CA ALA A 235 27.73 5.38 -19.02
C ALA A 235 27.62 6.39 -17.85
N ALA A 236 28.72 7.03 -17.45
CA ALA A 236 28.71 8.07 -16.43
C ALA A 236 27.98 9.35 -16.89
N VAL A 237 28.10 9.73 -18.16
CA VAL A 237 27.35 10.86 -18.75
C VAL A 237 25.85 10.56 -18.78
N ASP A 238 25.45 9.34 -19.12
CA ASP A 238 24.03 8.94 -19.09
C ASP A 238 23.46 8.89 -17.66
N ALA A 239 24.29 8.54 -16.66
CA ALA A 239 23.90 8.55 -15.25
C ALA A 239 23.88 9.96 -14.61
N LEU A 240 24.49 10.94 -15.27
CA LEU A 240 24.40 12.36 -14.93
C LEU A 240 23.07 12.96 -15.47
N ASP A 241 23.07 14.25 -15.80
CA ASP A 241 21.91 14.94 -16.35
C ASP A 241 21.91 14.90 -17.89
N PRO A 242 20.73 14.76 -18.55
CA PRO A 242 20.63 14.73 -20.02
C PRO A 242 21.26 15.94 -20.72
N TYR A 243 21.27 17.10 -20.06
CA TYR A 243 21.92 18.32 -20.56
C TYR A 243 23.43 18.14 -20.74
N VAL A 244 24.09 17.37 -19.86
CA VAL A 244 25.54 17.11 -19.94
C VAL A 244 25.86 16.33 -21.21
N ARG A 245 25.00 15.38 -21.59
CA ARG A 245 25.13 14.64 -22.83
C ARG A 245 25.00 15.54 -24.05
N ASP A 246 23.96 16.38 -24.09
CA ASP A 246 23.71 17.25 -25.24
C ASP A 246 24.84 18.28 -25.43
N GLU A 247 25.40 18.78 -24.32
CA GLU A 247 26.56 19.67 -24.35
C GLU A 247 27.83 18.96 -24.81
N LEU A 248 28.12 17.75 -24.30
CA LEU A 248 29.26 16.95 -24.75
C LEU A 248 29.16 16.64 -26.25
N LEU A 249 27.97 16.25 -26.72
CA LEU A 249 27.72 16.00 -28.15
C LEU A 249 27.90 17.28 -28.97
N GLY A 250 27.46 18.42 -28.46
CA GLY A 250 27.67 19.73 -29.08
C GLY A 250 29.15 20.06 -29.25
N ASP A 251 29.94 19.87 -28.19
CA ASP A 251 31.39 20.13 -28.20
C ASP A 251 32.14 19.20 -29.17
N ILE A 252 31.81 17.90 -29.15
CA ILE A 252 32.38 16.93 -30.10
C ILE A 252 32.03 17.30 -31.54
N CYS A 253 30.75 17.60 -31.81
CA CYS A 253 30.31 17.99 -33.15
C CYS A 253 30.99 19.28 -33.62
N ASN A 254 31.09 20.29 -32.77
CA ASN A 254 31.76 21.55 -33.10
C ASN A 254 33.25 21.37 -33.38
N LYS A 255 33.95 20.54 -32.59
CA LYS A 255 35.37 20.25 -32.80
C LYS A 255 35.63 19.53 -34.11
N GLU A 256 34.92 18.43 -34.39
CA GLU A 256 35.04 17.71 -35.67
C GLU A 256 34.75 18.62 -36.86
N MET A 257 33.78 19.52 -36.69
CA MET A 257 33.37 20.44 -37.74
C MET A 257 34.29 21.65 -37.88
N THR A 258 35.20 21.89 -36.93
CA THR A 258 36.24 22.92 -37.05
C THR A 258 37.22 22.55 -38.17
N ALA A 259 37.55 21.26 -38.33
CA ALA A 259 38.36 20.80 -39.46
C ALA A 259 37.65 21.08 -40.80
N TYR A 260 36.33 20.88 -40.86
CA TYR A 260 35.54 21.20 -42.05
C TYR A 260 35.56 22.71 -42.36
N THR A 261 35.32 23.57 -41.38
CA THR A 261 35.30 25.02 -41.59
C THR A 261 36.67 25.58 -41.98
N GLN A 262 37.76 24.94 -41.53
CA GLN A 262 39.11 25.25 -41.99
C GLN A 262 39.33 24.87 -43.46
N VAL A 263 38.98 23.64 -43.85
CA VAL A 263 39.18 23.13 -45.22
C VAL A 263 38.31 23.85 -46.24
N PHE A 264 37.07 24.17 -45.88
CA PHE A 264 36.09 24.80 -46.76
C PHE A 264 35.70 26.22 -46.32
N SER A 265 36.70 26.96 -45.83
CA SER A 265 36.54 28.32 -45.33
C SER A 265 35.90 29.27 -46.36
N GLN A 266 35.32 30.34 -45.86
CA GLN A 266 34.48 31.28 -46.63
C GLN A 266 35.25 32.01 -47.76
N THR A 267 36.59 32.08 -47.68
CA THR A 267 37.43 32.92 -48.54
C THR A 267 38.41 32.15 -49.45
N GLY A 268 38.27 30.83 -49.59
CA GLY A 268 39.16 30.00 -50.44
C GLY A 268 38.53 29.50 -51.76
N GLU A 269 39.33 28.96 -52.70
CA GLU A 269 38.84 28.35 -53.95
C GLU A 269 37.86 27.17 -53.74
N MET A 270 37.89 26.56 -52.56
CA MET A 270 36.97 25.50 -52.14
C MET A 270 35.61 26.03 -51.68
N SER A 271 35.42 27.35 -51.60
CA SER A 271 34.14 27.99 -51.31
C SER A 271 33.21 28.05 -52.52
N ARG A 272 33.70 27.74 -53.73
CA ARG A 272 32.88 27.78 -54.94
C ARG A 272 31.81 26.67 -54.99
N LEU A 273 30.71 26.98 -55.68
CA LEU A 273 29.55 26.09 -55.83
C LEU A 273 29.88 24.79 -56.58
N ASP A 274 30.85 24.83 -57.50
CA ASP A 274 31.37 23.66 -58.22
C ASP A 274 32.07 22.63 -57.32
N ARG A 275 32.48 23.03 -56.10
CA ARG A 275 33.13 22.15 -55.12
C ARG A 275 32.15 21.57 -54.10
N THR A 276 30.85 21.73 -54.28
CA THR A 276 29.83 21.20 -53.36
C THR A 276 29.92 19.69 -53.18
N GLU A 277 30.15 18.93 -54.26
CA GLU A 277 30.36 17.47 -54.19
C GLU A 277 31.55 17.08 -53.30
N ARG A 278 32.63 17.87 -53.32
CA ARG A 278 33.82 17.62 -52.49
C ARG A 278 33.53 17.78 -51.00
N ARG A 279 32.57 18.63 -50.62
CA ARG A 279 32.11 18.77 -49.22
C ARG A 279 31.47 17.48 -48.73
N TYR A 280 30.57 16.89 -49.54
CA TYR A 280 29.93 15.61 -49.23
C TYR A 280 30.93 14.45 -49.19
N ALA A 281 31.84 14.39 -50.17
CA ALA A 281 32.88 13.36 -50.22
C ALA A 281 33.88 13.48 -49.05
N TRP A 282 34.19 14.70 -48.59
CA TRP A 282 35.00 14.92 -47.40
C TRP A 282 34.29 14.38 -46.15
N PHE A 283 33.02 14.75 -45.95
CA PHE A 283 32.26 14.32 -44.78
C PHE A 283 32.06 12.79 -44.73
N LYS A 284 31.72 12.17 -45.87
CA LYS A 284 31.62 10.70 -46.00
C LYS A 284 32.94 10.01 -45.62
N ARG A 285 34.09 10.56 -46.04
CA ARG A 285 35.41 10.02 -45.68
C ARG A 285 35.71 10.20 -44.20
N GLN A 286 35.43 11.37 -43.64
CA GLN A 286 35.64 11.64 -42.20
C GLN A 286 34.81 10.68 -41.33
N LEU A 287 33.56 10.44 -41.71
CA LEU A 287 32.67 9.56 -40.98
C LEU A 287 33.13 8.09 -41.02
N ARG A 288 33.71 7.64 -42.15
CA ARG A 288 34.29 6.29 -42.27
C ARG A 288 35.63 6.15 -41.55
N ALA A 289 36.49 7.17 -41.62
CA ALA A 289 37.83 7.13 -41.02
C ALA A 289 37.79 6.98 -39.49
N LYS A 290 36.74 7.51 -38.84
CA LYS A 290 36.55 7.43 -37.38
C LYS A 290 35.43 6.46 -36.96
N GLU A 291 35.07 5.49 -37.81
CA GLU A 291 33.95 4.58 -37.55
C GLU A 291 34.09 3.79 -36.24
N GLU A 292 35.31 3.35 -35.91
CA GLU A 292 35.61 2.66 -34.65
C GLU A 292 35.39 3.55 -33.42
N VAL A 293 35.71 4.84 -33.52
CA VAL A 293 35.48 5.82 -32.44
C VAL A 293 33.97 6.05 -32.26
N TRP A 294 33.21 6.11 -33.36
CA TRP A 294 31.76 6.28 -33.30
C TRP A 294 31.03 5.09 -32.67
N GLN A 295 31.61 3.89 -32.72
CA GLN A 295 31.05 2.67 -32.11
C GLN A 295 31.21 2.63 -30.58
N LEU A 296 32.09 3.47 -30.00
CA LEU A 296 32.28 3.55 -28.54
C LEU A 296 31.10 4.23 -27.84
N PHE A 297 30.44 5.14 -28.54
CA PHE A 297 29.29 5.85 -28.03
C PHE A 297 28.06 4.93 -28.02
N PRO A 298 27.20 5.02 -26.99
CA PRO A 298 25.95 4.30 -26.97
C PRO A 298 25.13 4.56 -28.25
N PRO A 299 24.52 3.52 -28.86
CA PRO A 299 23.75 3.69 -30.09
C PRO A 299 22.53 4.62 -29.90
N SER A 300 22.05 4.77 -28.66
CA SER A 300 21.00 5.71 -28.28
C SER A 300 21.38 7.17 -28.52
N TRP A 301 22.67 7.53 -28.47
CA TRP A 301 23.15 8.91 -28.66
C TRP A 301 23.13 9.33 -30.14
N ARG A 302 23.17 8.35 -31.05
CA ARG A 302 23.11 8.56 -32.52
C ARG A 302 24.11 9.62 -32.99
N VAL A 303 25.35 9.57 -32.48
CA VAL A 303 26.42 10.55 -32.76
C VAL A 303 26.62 10.79 -34.27
N PRO A 304 26.67 9.76 -35.14
CA PRO A 304 26.78 9.97 -36.59
C PRO A 304 25.65 10.80 -37.17
N LYS A 305 24.41 10.59 -36.72
CA LYS A 305 23.24 11.36 -37.18
C LYS A 305 23.34 12.82 -36.74
N MET A 306 23.79 13.07 -35.50
CA MET A 306 24.00 14.42 -34.99
C MET A 306 25.10 15.16 -35.77
N LEU A 307 26.22 14.50 -36.05
CA LEU A 307 27.29 15.04 -36.91
C LEU A 307 26.76 15.39 -38.31
N CYS A 308 25.92 14.53 -38.91
CA CYS A 308 25.30 14.82 -40.20
C CYS A 308 24.41 16.07 -40.14
N MET A 309 23.62 16.24 -39.07
CA MET A 309 22.78 17.42 -38.89
C MET A 309 23.60 18.70 -38.75
N TYR A 310 24.68 18.67 -37.96
CA TYR A 310 25.62 19.81 -37.83
C TYR A 310 26.29 20.11 -39.18
N PHE A 311 26.70 19.06 -39.90
CA PHE A 311 27.26 19.17 -41.24
C PHE A 311 26.32 19.87 -42.21
N CYS A 312 25.07 19.43 -42.27
CA CYS A 312 24.05 20.00 -43.14
C CYS A 312 23.75 21.46 -42.75
N LYS A 313 23.66 21.78 -41.45
CA LYS A 313 23.41 23.15 -40.98
C LYS A 313 24.49 24.14 -41.43
N ILE A 314 25.76 23.79 -41.25
CA ILE A 314 26.89 24.66 -41.63
C ILE A 314 27.04 24.71 -43.13
N THR A 315 26.90 23.58 -43.83
CA THR A 315 26.96 23.54 -45.29
C THR A 315 25.84 24.36 -45.92
N ARG A 316 24.61 24.29 -45.39
CA ARG A 316 23.50 25.15 -45.82
C ARG A 316 23.82 26.63 -45.63
N ALA A 317 24.38 27.01 -44.48
CA ALA A 317 24.77 28.40 -44.22
C ALA A 317 25.84 28.88 -45.22
N HIS A 318 26.87 28.06 -45.46
CA HIS A 318 27.90 28.37 -46.46
C HIS A 318 27.31 28.48 -47.87
N LEU A 319 26.49 27.52 -48.30
CA LEU A 319 25.87 27.53 -49.62
C LEU A 319 24.93 28.73 -49.80
N SER A 320 24.15 29.10 -48.78
CA SER A 320 23.31 30.32 -48.82
C SER A 320 24.15 31.57 -49.09
N MET A 321 25.26 31.75 -48.36
CA MET A 321 26.15 32.90 -48.58
C MET A 321 26.82 32.90 -49.96
N ILE A 322 27.19 31.73 -50.46
CA ILE A 322 27.76 31.57 -51.81
C ILE A 322 26.72 31.95 -52.88
N LEU A 323 25.47 31.53 -52.70
CA LEU A 323 24.38 31.86 -53.61
C LEU A 323 24.04 33.35 -53.59
N ASP A 324 24.01 33.98 -52.41
CA ASP A 324 23.79 35.42 -52.26
C ASP A 324 24.89 36.21 -53.01
N SER A 325 26.17 35.86 -52.80
CA SER A 325 27.31 36.56 -53.43
C SER A 325 27.52 36.27 -54.91
N SER A 326 27.07 35.11 -55.42
CA SER A 326 27.14 34.75 -56.85
C SER A 326 26.00 35.34 -57.66
N SER A 327 24.83 35.53 -57.06
CA SER A 327 23.67 36.19 -57.69
C SER A 327 23.98 37.63 -58.15
N GLU A 328 24.94 38.29 -57.49
CA GLU A 328 25.40 39.64 -57.80
C GLU A 328 26.46 39.70 -58.92
N LYS A 329 27.18 38.60 -59.21
CA LYS A 329 28.41 38.63 -60.03
C LYS A 329 28.37 37.80 -61.32
N GLU A 330 27.56 36.76 -61.42
CA GLU A 330 27.58 35.81 -62.55
C GLU A 330 26.18 35.50 -63.08
N GLN A 331 25.63 36.39 -63.94
CA GLN A 331 24.45 36.10 -64.75
C GLN A 331 24.88 35.51 -66.09
N GLY A 332 25.01 34.17 -66.17
CA GLY A 332 25.31 33.47 -67.42
C GLY A 332 24.88 32.00 -67.40
N GLU A 333 24.66 31.39 -68.58
CA GLU A 333 24.21 29.99 -68.72
C GLU A 333 25.12 28.96 -68.00
N GLY A 334 26.41 29.27 -67.88
CA GLY A 334 27.37 28.44 -67.13
C GLY A 334 27.08 28.36 -65.62
N ALA A 335 26.59 29.45 -65.00
CA ALA A 335 26.24 29.47 -63.59
C ALA A 335 25.00 28.60 -63.29
N VAL A 336 24.02 28.59 -64.21
CA VAL A 336 22.82 27.75 -64.11
C VAL A 336 23.19 26.27 -64.15
N ARG A 337 24.12 25.87 -65.02
CA ARG A 337 24.58 24.48 -65.12
C ARG A 337 25.27 24.02 -63.83
N VAL A 338 26.16 24.84 -63.27
CA VAL A 338 26.86 24.53 -62.00
C VAL A 338 25.87 24.43 -60.85
N LEU A 339 24.84 25.27 -60.83
CA LEU A 339 23.77 25.21 -59.83
C LEU A 339 22.96 23.91 -59.92
N LEU A 340 22.56 23.49 -61.13
CA LEU A 340 21.83 22.24 -61.33
C LEU A 340 22.66 21.02 -60.93
N GLU A 341 23.96 21.02 -61.25
CA GLU A 341 24.87 19.95 -60.85
C GLU A 341 25.05 19.88 -59.33
N ALA A 342 25.24 21.03 -58.66
CA ALA A 342 25.31 21.09 -57.20
C ALA A 342 23.99 20.63 -56.54
N LEU A 343 22.83 21.01 -57.10
CA LEU A 343 21.52 20.57 -56.61
C LEU A 343 21.35 19.06 -56.74
N HIS A 344 21.69 18.49 -57.89
CA HIS A 344 21.61 17.04 -58.11
C HIS A 344 22.48 16.27 -57.11
N LYS A 345 23.72 16.73 -56.88
CA LYS A 345 24.63 16.15 -55.88
C LYS A 345 24.15 16.31 -54.44
N THR A 346 23.44 17.40 -54.15
CA THR A 346 22.80 17.60 -52.84
C THR A 346 21.68 16.60 -52.61
N LEU A 347 20.82 16.39 -53.63
CA LEU A 347 19.73 15.41 -53.57
C LEU A 347 20.24 13.97 -53.42
N GLU A 348 21.27 13.57 -54.18
CA GLU A 348 21.94 12.27 -54.01
C GLU A 348 22.45 12.09 -52.57
N PHE A 349 23.05 13.12 -51.98
CA PHE A 349 23.53 13.07 -50.60
C PHE A 349 22.40 12.97 -49.58
N GLU A 350 21.29 13.70 -49.78
CA GLU A 350 20.12 13.64 -48.91
C GLU A 350 19.45 12.25 -48.94
N GLN A 351 19.33 11.64 -50.11
CA GLN A 351 18.83 10.26 -50.26
C GLN A 351 19.72 9.25 -49.53
N ASP A 352 21.05 9.34 -49.69
CA ASP A 352 22.00 8.50 -48.96
C ASP A 352 21.87 8.64 -47.42
N LEU A 353 21.57 9.85 -46.94
CA LEU A 353 21.35 10.10 -45.51
C LEU A 353 20.01 9.54 -45.03
N GLU A 354 18.97 9.62 -45.85
CA GLU A 354 17.66 9.05 -45.56
C GLU A 354 17.73 7.51 -45.50
N GLU A 355 18.42 6.86 -46.44
CA GLU A 355 18.63 5.41 -46.38
C GLU A 355 19.41 4.97 -45.14
N ARG A 356 20.37 5.79 -44.69
CA ARG A 356 21.26 5.46 -43.58
C ARG A 356 20.69 5.78 -42.19
N PHE A 357 19.85 6.81 -42.07
CA PHE A 357 19.40 7.34 -40.78
C PHE A 357 17.89 7.65 -40.69
N GLY A 358 17.15 7.43 -41.78
CA GLY A 358 15.71 7.66 -41.93
C GLY A 358 14.86 6.77 -41.05
#